data_AF-A0A380P7T7-F1
#
_entry.id   AF-A0A380P7T7-F1
#
_cell.length_a   1.000
_cell.length_b   1.000
_cell.length_c   1.000
_cell.angle_alpha   90.00
_cell.angle_beta   90.00
_cell.angle_gamma   90.00
#
_symmetry.space_group_name_H-M   'P 1'
#
loop_
_entity.id
_entity.type
_entity.pdbx_description
1 polymer ?
#
loop_
_entity_poly.entity_id
_entity_poly.type
_entity_poly.pdbx_seq_one_letter_code
_entity_poly.pdbx_strand_id
1 'polypeptide(L)'
;MSEQYKPINWNKIEDAIDKATWEKLTEQFWLDTRIPLSNDLDDWRKMSKVEHNLVGKVFGGLTLLDTLQSQDGMTSLKEDIRTQQEEAVLNNIEFMESVHAKSYSSILKR
;
A
#
# COMPACT_ATOMS: atom_id res chain seq x y z
N MET A 1 -21.87 24.73 -13.98
CA MET A 1 -20.91 24.81 -15.10
C MET A 1 -20.11 23.53 -15.06
N SER A 2 -20.02 22.76 -16.14
CA SER A 2 -19.13 21.60 -16.15
C SER A 2 -17.69 22.12 -16.06
N GLU A 3 -16.97 21.78 -15.00
CA GLU A 3 -15.54 22.07 -14.96
C GLU A 3 -14.87 21.37 -16.14
N GLN A 4 -14.06 22.13 -16.88
CA GLN A 4 -13.29 21.60 -17.99
C GLN A 4 -12.13 20.79 -17.41
N TYR A 5 -12.03 19.51 -17.79
CA TYR A 5 -10.89 18.66 -17.41
C TYR A 5 -9.57 19.29 -17.88
N LYS A 6 -8.58 19.31 -16.99
CA LYS A 6 -7.22 19.78 -17.27
C LYS A 6 -6.29 18.57 -17.36
N PRO A 7 -5.47 18.45 -18.42
CA PRO A 7 -4.48 17.39 -18.49
C PRO A 7 -3.30 17.66 -17.55
N ILE A 8 -2.82 16.61 -16.89
CA ILE A 8 -1.58 16.64 -16.11
C ILE A 8 -0.37 16.84 -17.03
N ASN A 9 0.63 17.63 -16.60
CA ASN A 9 1.85 17.87 -17.37
C ASN A 9 3.11 17.61 -16.53
N TRP A 10 3.70 16.43 -16.69
CA TRP A 10 4.94 16.03 -16.00
C TRP A 10 6.21 16.76 -16.49
N ASN A 11 6.14 17.53 -17.57
CA ASN A 11 7.23 18.42 -17.99
C ASN A 11 7.18 19.79 -17.29
N LYS A 12 6.09 20.09 -16.57
CA LYS A 12 5.93 21.30 -15.75
C LYS A 12 5.59 20.89 -14.32
N ILE A 13 6.62 20.62 -13.54
CA ILE A 13 6.50 20.19 -12.15
C ILE A 13 6.24 21.41 -11.25
N GLU A 14 5.20 21.32 -10.42
CA GLU A 14 4.82 22.38 -9.46
C GLU A 14 5.55 22.21 -8.12
N ASP A 15 5.70 20.96 -7.65
CA ASP A 15 6.53 20.59 -6.51
C ASP A 15 7.49 19.46 -6.89
N ALA A 16 8.79 19.66 -6.65
CA ALA A 16 9.83 18.68 -6.96
C ALA A 16 9.68 17.38 -6.15
N ILE A 17 9.05 17.45 -4.97
CA ILE A 17 8.82 16.29 -4.10
C ILE A 17 7.81 15.32 -4.73
N ASP A 18 6.80 15.79 -5.46
CA ASP A 18 5.84 14.92 -6.14
C ASP A 18 6.54 13.98 -7.11
N LYS A 19 7.44 14.55 -7.93
CA LYS A 19 8.22 13.78 -8.92
C LYS A 19 9.16 12.79 -8.24
N ALA A 20 9.94 13.23 -7.26
CA ALA A 20 10.88 12.37 -6.57
C ALA A 20 10.17 11.21 -5.84
N THR A 21 9.01 11.48 -5.26
CA THR A 21 8.20 10.49 -4.53
C THR A 21 7.56 9.49 -5.49
N TRP A 22 6.99 9.97 -6.61
CA TRP A 22 6.48 9.10 -7.67
C TRP A 22 7.55 8.13 -8.17
N GLU A 23 8.73 8.64 -8.53
CA GLU A 23 9.86 7.82 -9.00
C GLU A 23 10.25 6.79 -7.93
N LYS A 24 10.37 7.22 -6.67
CA LYS A 24 10.78 6.33 -5.58
C LYS A 24 9.79 5.20 -5.32
N LEU A 25 8.50 5.52 -5.23
CA LEU A 25 7.47 4.52 -4.91
C LEU A 25 7.27 3.54 -6.07
N THR A 26 7.34 4.02 -7.31
CA THR A 26 7.23 3.15 -8.49
C THR A 26 8.44 2.22 -8.64
N GLU A 27 9.65 2.67 -8.31
CA GLU A 27 10.85 1.82 -8.21
C GLU A 27 10.74 0.77 -7.10
N GLN A 28 9.98 1.04 -6.04
CA GLN A 28 9.76 0.14 -4.90
C GLN A 28 8.62 -0.85 -5.10
N PHE A 29 8.02 -0.91 -6.30
CA PHE A 29 6.92 -1.82 -6.59
C PHE A 29 7.28 -3.28 -6.30
N TRP A 30 6.42 -3.95 -5.53
CA TRP A 30 6.56 -5.36 -5.18
C TRP A 30 5.20 -6.06 -5.15
N LEU A 31 5.24 -7.39 -5.22
CA LEU A 31 4.07 -8.24 -5.06
C LEU A 31 4.44 -9.44 -4.19
N ASP A 32 3.52 -9.84 -3.31
CA ASP A 32 3.67 -10.95 -2.39
C ASP A 32 3.92 -12.30 -3.09
N THR A 33 3.45 -12.45 -4.34
CA THR A 33 3.62 -13.66 -5.15
C THR A 33 5.08 -13.96 -5.51
N ARG A 34 5.99 -12.99 -5.33
CA ARG A 34 7.43 -13.14 -5.59
C ARG A 34 8.19 -13.66 -4.37
N ILE A 35 7.57 -13.71 -3.19
CA ILE A 35 8.21 -14.11 -1.93
C ILE A 35 7.91 -15.59 -1.66
N PRO A 36 8.94 -16.46 -1.52
CA PRO A 36 8.74 -17.89 -1.29
C PRO A 36 8.39 -18.20 0.18
N LEU A 37 7.17 -17.84 0.61
CA LEU A 37 6.68 -18.05 1.98
C LEU A 37 6.71 -19.51 2.46
N SER A 38 6.81 -20.48 1.54
CA SER A 38 6.97 -21.89 1.90
C SER A 38 8.23 -22.18 2.71
N ASN A 39 9.28 -21.37 2.54
CA ASN A 39 10.56 -21.59 3.20
C ASN A 39 10.48 -21.39 4.73
N ASP A 40 9.49 -20.64 5.20
CA ASP A 40 9.32 -20.31 6.62
C ASP A 40 8.46 -21.35 7.36
N LEU A 41 7.88 -22.33 6.66
CA LEU A 41 6.95 -23.31 7.24
C LEU A 41 7.57 -24.17 8.34
N ASP A 42 8.85 -24.52 8.21
CA ASP A 42 9.53 -25.35 9.20
C ASP A 42 9.78 -24.59 10.50
N ASP A 43 10.05 -23.29 10.42
CA ASP A 43 10.21 -22.44 11.61
C ASP A 43 8.85 -22.07 12.21
N TRP A 44 7.85 -21.80 11.36
CA TRP A 44 6.46 -21.61 11.80
C TRP A 44 5.97 -22.77 12.66
N ARG A 45 6.18 -24.03 12.23
CA ARG A 45 5.76 -25.23 12.99
C ARG A 45 6.44 -25.41 14.34
N LYS A 46 7.59 -24.78 14.56
CA LYS A 46 8.32 -24.85 15.84
C LYS A 46 7.77 -23.85 16.87
N MET A 47 6.94 -22.91 16.46
CA MET A 47 6.35 -21.92 17.36
C MET A 47 5.34 -22.55 18.32
N SER A 48 5.26 -22.00 19.52
CA SER A 48 4.22 -22.34 20.47
C SER A 48 2.85 -21.81 20.02
N LYS A 49 1.78 -22.38 20.59
CA LYS A 49 0.41 -21.89 20.36
C LYS A 49 0.23 -20.41 20.74
N VAL A 50 0.96 -19.94 21.76
CA VAL A 50 0.90 -18.54 22.21
C VAL A 50 1.52 -17.62 21.16
N GLU A 51 2.66 -17.99 20.60
CA GLU A 51 3.34 -17.22 19.56
C GLU A 51 2.54 -17.18 18.25
N HIS A 52 1.95 -18.31 17.83
CA HIS A 52 1.04 -18.32 16.68
C HIS A 52 -0.15 -17.38 16.86
N ASN A 53 -0.76 -17.39 18.05
CA ASN A 53 -1.89 -16.51 18.37
C ASN A 53 -1.47 -15.04 18.40
N LEU A 54 -0.27 -14.73 18.90
CA LEU A 54 0.29 -13.39 18.86
C LEU A 54 0.46 -12.91 17.41
N VAL A 55 1.14 -13.70 16.57
CA VAL A 55 1.38 -13.35 15.16
C VAL A 55 0.08 -13.17 14.39
N GLY A 56 -0.89 -14.08 14.56
CA GLY A 56 -2.19 -13.97 13.92
C GLY A 56 -2.94 -12.70 14.31
N LYS A 57 -2.92 -12.30 15.59
CA LYS A 57 -3.54 -11.04 16.04
C LYS A 57 -2.83 -9.81 15.53
N VAL A 58 -1.50 -9.82 15.49
CA VAL A 58 -0.70 -8.72 14.96
C VAL A 58 -1.01 -8.51 13.48
N PHE A 59 -0.90 -9.55 12.65
CA PHE A 59 -1.20 -9.42 11.22
C PHE A 59 -2.67 -9.13 10.95
N GLY A 60 -3.60 -9.69 11.72
CA GLY A 60 -5.02 -9.34 11.61
C GLY A 60 -5.30 -7.87 11.92
N GLY A 61 -4.67 -7.31 12.95
CA GLY A 61 -4.77 -5.89 13.29
C GLY A 61 -4.18 -4.98 12.22
N LEU A 62 -3.00 -5.32 11.69
CA LEU A 62 -2.38 -4.56 10.60
C LEU A 62 -3.21 -4.63 9.30
N THR A 63 -3.75 -5.81 8.97
CA THR A 63 -4.65 -5.98 7.82
C THR A 63 -5.86 -5.06 7.91
N LEU A 64 -6.45 -4.91 9.10
CA LEU A 64 -7.58 -4.01 9.33
C LEU A 64 -7.21 -2.55 9.05
N LEU A 65 -6.05 -2.10 9.53
CA LEU A 65 -5.59 -0.72 9.34
C LEU A 65 -5.22 -0.42 7.88
N ASP A 66 -4.56 -1.33 7.18
CA ASP A 66 -4.22 -1.16 5.76
C ASP A 66 -5.48 -1.21 4.87
N THR A 67 -6.51 -1.97 5.28
CA THR A 67 -7.82 -1.92 4.62
C THR A 67 -8.47 -0.55 4.80
N LEU A 68 -8.45 0.01 6.01
CA LEU A 68 -8.97 1.37 6.27
C LEU A 68 -8.21 2.42 5.44
N GLN A 69 -6.88 2.34 5.38
CA GLN A 69 -6.07 3.28 4.60
C GLN A 69 -6.38 3.21 3.10
N SER A 70 -6.49 2.01 2.53
CA SER A 70 -6.75 1.82 1.10
C SER A 70 -8.19 2.16 0.68
N GLN A 71 -9.18 2.01 1.57
CA GLN A 71 -10.58 2.31 1.23
C GLN A 71 -10.96 3.77 1.52
N ASP A 72 -10.66 4.25 2.72
CA ASP A 72 -11.15 5.55 3.21
C ASP A 72 -10.02 6.56 3.40
N GLY A 73 -8.86 6.12 3.91
CA GLY A 73 -7.74 7.01 4.24
C GLY A 73 -7.22 7.79 3.04
N MET A 74 -6.86 7.10 1.96
CA MET A 74 -6.34 7.74 0.76
C MET A 74 -7.40 8.58 0.04
N THR A 75 -8.65 8.14 0.03
CA THR A 75 -9.77 8.92 -0.51
C THR A 75 -9.88 10.26 0.19
N SER A 76 -9.81 10.26 1.54
CA SER A 76 -9.86 11.50 2.33
C SER A 76 -8.67 12.42 2.05
N LEU A 77 -7.44 11.89 1.90
CA LEU A 77 -6.28 12.72 1.58
C LEU A 77 -6.37 13.38 0.20
N LYS A 78 -7.00 12.70 -0.77
CA LYS A 78 -7.15 13.24 -2.13
C LYS A 78 -8.11 14.42 -2.22
N GLU A 79 -8.94 14.66 -1.20
CA GLU A 79 -9.82 15.83 -1.16
C GLU A 79 -9.04 17.16 -1.03
N ASP A 80 -7.82 17.10 -0.48
CA ASP A 80 -6.99 18.27 -0.15
C ASP A 80 -5.69 18.36 -0.99
N ILE A 81 -5.65 17.71 -2.17
CA ILE A 81 -4.48 17.79 -3.06
C ILE A 81 -4.13 19.24 -3.44
N ARG A 82 -2.83 19.49 -3.60
CA ARG A 82 -2.28 20.77 -4.02
C ARG A 82 -1.84 20.77 -5.47
N THR A 83 -1.46 19.61 -6.01
CA THR A 83 -1.05 19.43 -7.41
C THR A 83 -1.72 18.18 -8.02
N GLN A 84 -1.83 18.13 -9.35
CA GLN A 84 -2.31 16.90 -10.02
C GLN A 84 -1.29 15.75 -9.91
N GLN A 85 0.00 16.07 -9.77
CA GLN A 85 1.06 15.10 -9.58
C GLN A 85 0.96 14.44 -8.19
N GLU A 86 0.59 15.20 -7.15
CA GLU A 86 0.29 14.67 -5.82
C GLU A 86 -0.87 13.68 -5.86
N GLU A 87 -1.95 13.98 -6.58
CA GLU A 87 -3.05 13.02 -6.78
C GLU A 87 -2.57 11.72 -7.42
N ALA A 88 -1.67 11.80 -8.41
CA ALA A 88 -1.07 10.62 -9.03
C ALA A 88 -0.20 9.82 -8.04
N VAL A 89 0.58 10.50 -7.18
CA VAL A 89 1.34 9.85 -6.10
C VAL A 89 0.40 9.13 -5.13
N LEU A 90 -0.68 9.79 -4.70
CA LEU A 90 -1.68 9.20 -3.79
C LEU A 90 -2.41 8.01 -4.43
N ASN A 91 -2.65 8.02 -5.74
CA ASN A 91 -3.18 6.86 -6.46
C ASN A 91 -2.25 5.64 -6.37
N ASN A 92 -0.93 5.87 -6.45
CA ASN A 92 0.05 4.79 -6.27
C ASN A 92 0.04 4.26 -4.83
N ILE A 93 -0.01 5.15 -3.84
CA ILE A 93 -0.04 4.78 -2.42
C ILE A 93 -1.30 3.95 -2.11
N GLU A 94 -2.49 4.38 -2.55
CA GLU A 94 -3.74 3.62 -2.35
C GLU A 94 -3.67 2.19 -2.91
N PHE A 95 -3.11 2.05 -4.10
CA PHE A 95 -2.86 0.74 -4.69
C PHE A 95 -1.90 -0.09 -3.82
N MET A 96 -0.80 0.50 -3.34
CA MET A 96 0.16 -0.20 -2.50
C MET A 96 -0.41 -0.59 -1.13
N GLU A 97 -1.30 0.20 -0.53
CA GLU A 97 -1.98 -0.19 0.71
C GLU A 97 -2.88 -1.41 0.50
N SER A 98 -3.52 -1.53 -0.67
CA SER A 98 -4.25 -2.76 -1.04
C SER A 98 -3.31 -3.96 -1.21
N VAL A 99 -2.10 -3.75 -1.74
CA VAL A 99 -1.06 -4.79 -1.82
C VAL A 99 -0.61 -5.21 -0.41
N HIS A 100 -0.41 -4.25 0.51
CA HIS A 100 -0.05 -4.51 1.91
C HIS A 100 -1.12 -5.38 2.59
N ALA A 101 -2.38 -4.96 2.57
CA ALA A 101 -3.50 -5.69 3.16
C ALA A 101 -3.61 -7.13 2.60
N LYS A 102 -3.48 -7.28 1.28
CA LYS A 102 -3.49 -8.60 0.63
C LYS A 102 -2.30 -9.47 1.05
N SER A 103 -1.12 -8.88 1.26
CA SER A 103 0.10 -9.64 1.58
C SER A 103 -0.02 -10.43 2.89
N TYR A 104 -0.69 -9.89 3.91
CA TYR A 104 -0.95 -10.64 5.15
C TYR A 104 -1.85 -11.85 4.93
N SER A 105 -2.83 -11.76 4.02
CA SER A 105 -3.65 -12.91 3.65
C SER A 105 -2.82 -14.02 3.01
N SER A 106 -1.79 -13.68 2.24
CA SER A 106 -0.87 -14.66 1.66
C SER A 106 -0.01 -15.36 2.73
N ILE A 107 0.34 -14.66 3.81
CA ILE A 107 1.04 -15.23 4.98
C ILE A 107 0.11 -16.16 5.76
N LEU A 108 -1.12 -15.71 6.08
CA LEU A 108 -2.06 -16.43 6.95
C LEU A 108 -2.81 -17.58 6.26
N LYS A 109 -2.79 -17.67 4.93
CA LYS A 109 -3.45 -18.76 4.18
C LYS A 109 -2.82 -20.15 4.43
N ARG A 110 -1.67 -20.22 5.09
CA ARG A 110 -0.87 -21.44 5.24
C ARG A 110 -0.78 -21.93 6.68
#